data_AF-A0A1Y2NPR2-F1
#
_entry.id   AF-A0A1Y2NPR2-F1
#
_cell.length_a   1.000
_cell.length_b   1.000
_cell.length_c   1.000
_cell.angle_alpha   90.00
_cell.angle_beta   90.00
_cell.angle_gamma   90.00
#
_symmetry.space_group_name_H-M   'P 1'
#
loop_
_entity.id
_entity.type
_entity.pdbx_description
1 polymer ?
#
loop_
_entity_poly.entity_id
_entity_poly.type
_entity_poly.pdbx_seq_one_letter_code
_entity_poly.pdbx_strand_id
1 'polypeptide(L)'
;MKAPDPRTLTRIPPVVTFASGAELLVRLNMAKSMTREGVRRLSKHPDWPFGPDRPYPYWELANADVMETEPFLRFFKKHPVDGRGPDKRPRAKKGS
;
A
#
# COMPACT_ATOMS: atom_id res chain seq x y z
N MET A 1 -6.83 -14.65 -8.42
CA MET A 1 -5.97 -13.46 -8.50
C MET A 1 -5.76 -13.17 -9.98
N LYS A 2 -6.15 -11.98 -10.47
CA LYS A 2 -5.96 -11.62 -11.88
C LYS A 2 -4.47 -11.35 -12.06
N ALA A 3 -3.81 -12.05 -13.01
CA ALA A 3 -2.40 -11.77 -13.30
C ALA A 3 -2.28 -10.31 -13.78
N PRO A 4 -1.31 -9.52 -13.27
CA PRO A 4 -1.10 -8.16 -13.75
C PRO A 4 -0.66 -8.17 -15.22
N ASP A 5 -1.21 -7.25 -16.02
CA ASP A 5 -0.91 -7.15 -17.44
C ASP A 5 0.59 -6.86 -17.67
N PRO A 6 1.29 -7.64 -18.51
CA PRO A 6 2.73 -7.54 -18.66
C PRO A 6 3.23 -6.20 -19.23
N ARG A 7 2.37 -5.42 -19.89
CA ARG A 7 2.71 -4.09 -20.42
C ARG A 7 2.76 -3.01 -19.33
N THR A 8 2.20 -3.29 -18.16
CA THR A 8 2.24 -2.41 -16.98
C THR A 8 3.34 -2.77 -15.99
N LEU A 9 4.07 -3.87 -16.26
CA LEU A 9 5.13 -4.36 -15.36
C LEU A 9 6.37 -3.46 -15.36
N THR A 10 6.69 -2.79 -16.48
CA THR A 10 7.95 -2.04 -16.65
C THR A 10 7.86 -0.56 -16.29
N ARG A 11 6.65 0.02 -16.20
CA ARG A 11 6.45 1.43 -15.87
C ARG A 11 5.90 1.58 -14.45
N ILE A 12 6.49 2.47 -13.67
CA ILE A 12 5.89 2.92 -12.40
C ILE A 12 4.67 3.76 -12.77
N PRO A 13 3.45 3.39 -12.32
CA PRO A 13 2.26 4.17 -12.66
C PRO A 13 2.35 5.54 -11.97
N PRO A 14 1.80 6.61 -12.57
CA PRO A 14 1.83 7.95 -11.97
C PRO A 14 0.97 8.05 -10.69
N VAL A 15 -0.07 7.21 -10.60
CA VAL A 15 -0.96 7.11 -9.45
C VAL A 15 -1.21 5.65 -9.08
N VAL A 16 -1.52 5.41 -7.81
CA VAL A 16 -1.85 4.09 -7.25
C VAL A 16 -3.08 4.17 -6.36
N THR A 17 -3.92 3.15 -6.42
CA THR A 17 -4.91 2.86 -5.36
C THR A 17 -4.22 2.17 -4.18
N PHE A 18 -4.92 2.01 -3.05
CA PHE A 18 -4.41 1.20 -1.92
C PHE A 18 -4.01 -0.23 -2.33
N ALA A 19 -4.75 -0.84 -3.25
CA ALA A 19 -4.48 -2.20 -3.71
C ALA A 19 -3.25 -2.25 -4.63
N SER A 20 -3.24 -1.41 -5.68
CA SER A 20 -2.12 -1.37 -6.63
C SER A 20 -0.82 -0.81 -6.01
N GLY A 21 -0.94 0.08 -5.02
CA GLY A 21 0.19 0.57 -4.22
C GLY A 21 0.82 -0.54 -3.38
N ALA A 22 0.01 -1.43 -2.78
CA ALA A 22 0.52 -2.61 -2.08
C ALA A 22 1.31 -3.53 -3.02
N GLU A 23 0.77 -3.80 -4.21
CA GLU A 23 1.45 -4.60 -5.24
C GLU A 23 2.75 -3.93 -5.70
N LEU A 24 2.74 -2.60 -5.88
CA LEU A 24 3.92 -1.83 -6.28
C LEU A 24 5.03 -1.90 -5.24
N LEU A 25 4.71 -1.81 -3.94
CA LEU A 25 5.72 -1.91 -2.86
C LEU A 25 6.43 -3.26 -2.84
N VAL A 26 5.68 -4.34 -3.06
CA VAL A 26 6.26 -5.69 -3.16
C VAL A 26 7.09 -5.81 -4.44
N ARG A 27 6.59 -5.31 -5.57
CA ARG A 27 7.28 -5.32 -6.86
C ARG A 27 8.62 -4.57 -6.84
N LEU A 28 8.69 -3.46 -6.10
CA LEU A 28 9.90 -2.65 -5.93
C LEU A 28 10.79 -3.14 -4.77
N ASN A 29 10.46 -4.28 -4.16
CA ASN A 29 11.17 -4.85 -3.00
C ASN A 29 11.29 -3.87 -1.81
N MET A 30 10.35 -2.93 -1.69
CA MET A 30 10.24 -2.01 -0.55
C MET A 30 9.51 -2.65 0.64
N ALA A 31 8.73 -3.70 0.39
CA ALA A 31 8.10 -4.52 1.41
C ALA A 31 8.14 -6.00 1.00
N LYS A 32 8.49 -6.89 1.93
CA LYS A 32 8.48 -8.35 1.70
C LYS A 32 7.09 -8.88 1.35
N SER A 33 6.06 -8.31 1.98
CA SER A 33 4.65 -8.58 1.70
C SER A 33 3.82 -7.37 2.09
N MET A 34 2.85 -6.99 1.26
CA MET A 34 1.93 -5.90 1.55
C MET A 34 0.54 -6.22 1.02
N THR A 35 -0.50 -5.84 1.77
CA THR A 35 -1.90 -5.99 1.38
C THR A 35 -2.58 -4.62 1.33
N ARG A 36 -3.71 -4.51 0.62
CA ARG A 36 -4.54 -3.31 0.60
C ARG A 36 -4.86 -2.81 2.02
N GLU A 37 -5.29 -3.72 2.90
CA GLU A 37 -5.61 -3.39 4.30
C GLU A 37 -4.36 -2.99 5.10
N GLY A 38 -3.19 -3.55 4.77
CA GLY A 38 -1.91 -3.12 5.35
C GLY A 38 -1.60 -1.66 5.02
N VAL A 39 -1.72 -1.27 3.75
CA VAL A 39 -1.55 0.14 3.34
C VAL A 39 -2.63 1.03 3.96
N ARG A 40 -3.88 0.58 4.01
CA ARG A 40 -4.99 1.30 4.67
C ARG A 40 -4.79 1.45 6.18
N ARG A 41 -4.05 0.55 6.83
CA ARG A 41 -3.68 0.70 8.24
C ARG A 41 -2.59 1.77 8.39
N LEU A 42 -1.63 1.78 7.47
CA LEU A 42 -0.55 2.77 7.43
C LEU A 42 -1.04 4.16 7.07
N SER A 43 -2.18 4.30 6.38
CA SER A 43 -2.78 5.62 6.14
C SER A 43 -3.23 6.35 7.40
N LYS A 44 -3.26 5.66 8.54
CA LYS A 44 -3.50 6.26 9.86
C LYS A 44 -2.22 6.75 10.54
N HIS A 45 -1.05 6.54 9.93
CA HIS A 45 0.23 6.99 10.49
C HIS A 45 0.25 8.54 10.55
N PRO A 46 0.81 9.14 11.62
CA PRO A 46 0.86 10.60 11.75
C PRO A 46 1.60 11.27 10.61
N ASP A 47 2.62 10.64 10.03
CA ASP A 47 3.37 11.16 8.87
C ASP A 47 2.78 10.75 7.51
N TRP A 48 1.60 10.12 7.49
CA TRP A 48 0.99 9.73 6.22
C TRP A 48 0.70 10.98 5.37
N PRO A 49 1.17 11.02 4.10
CA PRO A 49 1.15 12.25 3.32
C PRO A 49 -0.18 12.52 2.63
N PHE A 50 -1.15 11.57 2.66
CA PHE A 50 -2.40 11.68 1.92
C PHE A 50 -3.65 11.92 2.78
N GLY A 51 -4.52 12.82 2.35
CA GLY A 51 -5.78 13.13 3.05
C GLY A 51 -6.27 14.56 2.83
N PRO A 52 -7.47 14.89 3.31
CA PRO A 52 -8.07 16.23 3.15
C PRO A 52 -7.22 17.34 3.78
N ASP A 53 -6.57 17.07 4.92
CA ASP A 53 -5.71 18.01 5.66
C ASP A 53 -4.22 17.68 5.53
N ARG A 54 -3.82 17.01 4.45
CA ARG A 54 -2.44 16.56 4.22
C ARG A 54 -1.87 17.18 2.94
N PRO A 55 -0.54 17.17 2.76
CA PRO A 55 0.10 17.80 1.60
C PRO A 55 -0.39 17.27 0.25
N TYR A 56 -0.87 16.02 0.19
CA TYR A 56 -1.38 15.41 -1.02
C TYR A 56 -2.83 14.95 -0.83
N PRO A 57 -3.81 15.46 -1.60
CA PRO A 57 -5.18 14.97 -1.55
C PRO A 57 -5.32 13.56 -2.14
N TYR A 58 -6.40 12.85 -1.79
CA TYR A 58 -6.88 11.72 -2.58
C TYR A 58 -7.68 12.25 -3.77
N TRP A 59 -7.55 11.61 -4.93
CA TRP A 59 -8.39 11.88 -6.10
C TRP A 59 -9.13 10.62 -6.53
N GLU A 60 -10.26 10.77 -7.20
CA GLU A 60 -11.01 9.63 -7.71
C GLU A 60 -10.62 9.32 -9.16
N LEU A 61 -10.31 8.06 -9.42
CA LEU A 61 -10.14 7.53 -10.77
C LEU A 61 -11.01 6.28 -10.92
N ALA A 62 -11.99 6.32 -11.83
CA ALA A 62 -12.90 5.21 -12.09
C ALA A 62 -13.59 4.64 -10.81
N ASN A 63 -14.06 5.53 -9.93
CA ASN A 63 -14.70 5.21 -8.64
C ASN A 63 -13.77 4.59 -7.58
N ALA A 64 -12.47 4.84 -7.68
CA ALA A 64 -11.51 4.44 -6.65
C ALA A 64 -10.62 5.61 -6.23
N ASP A 65 -10.39 5.75 -4.93
CA ASP A 65 -9.40 6.67 -4.39
C ASP A 65 -7.99 6.27 -4.83
N VAL A 66 -7.31 7.22 -5.47
CA VAL A 66 -5.93 7.13 -5.90
C VAL A 66 -5.04 8.14 -5.18
N MET A 67 -3.77 7.78 -5.11
CA MET A 67 -2.67 8.52 -4.51
C MET A 67 -1.58 8.70 -5.55
N GLU A 68 -0.91 9.85 -5.55
CA GLU A 68 0.27 10.04 -6.38
C GLU A 68 1.40 9.08 -5.96
N THR A 69 1.98 8.39 -6.94
CA THR A 69 2.95 7.32 -6.66
C THR A 69 4.24 7.85 -6.05
N GLU A 70 4.69 9.03 -6.45
CA GLU A 70 5.96 9.59 -5.97
C GLU A 70 5.95 9.90 -4.45
N PRO A 71 4.99 10.68 -3.91
CA PRO A 71 4.88 10.88 -2.46
C PRO A 71 4.58 9.58 -1.71
N PHE A 72 3.85 8.66 -2.33
CA PHE A 72 3.59 7.33 -1.76
C PHE A 72 4.89 6.56 -1.54
N LEU A 73 5.72 6.40 -2.57
CA LEU A 73 7.01 5.71 -2.46
C LEU A 73 7.98 6.45 -1.52
N ARG A 74 7.96 7.79 -1.51
CA ARG A 74 8.76 8.59 -0.56
C ARG A 74 8.41 8.29 0.89
N PHE A 75 7.13 8.12 1.22
CA PHE A 75 6.72 7.74 2.58
C PHE A 75 7.35 6.41 2.99
N PHE A 76 7.22 5.36 2.16
CA PHE A 76 7.77 4.03 2.47
C PHE A 76 9.30 3.98 2.47
N LYS A 77 9.97 4.87 1.72
CA LYS A 77 11.42 5.02 1.79
C LYS A 77 11.88 5.61 3.12
N LYS A 78 11.10 6.53 3.71
CA LYS A 78 11.38 7.14 5.02
C LYS A 78 10.93 6.28 6.19
N HIS A 79 9.83 5.55 6.02
CA HIS A 79 9.24 4.66 7.01
C HIS A 79 9.25 3.23 6.46
N PRO A 80 10.42 2.57 6.42
CA PRO A 80 10.53 1.21 5.91
C PRO A 80 9.65 0.29 6.75
N VAL A 81 8.72 -0.38 6.08
CA VAL A 81 7.87 -1.38 6.70
C VAL A 81 8.53 -2.73 6.49
N ASP A 82 9.06 -3.32 7.57
CA ASP A 82 9.27 -4.76 7.56
C ASP A 82 7.87 -5.34 7.48
N GLY A 83 7.50 -5.83 6.29
CA GLY A 83 6.18 -6.40 6.07
C GLY A 83 6.00 -7.47 7.14
N ARG A 84 5.20 -7.19 8.18
CA ARG A 84 4.79 -8.20 9.15
C ARG A 84 4.25 -9.32 8.29
N GLY A 85 5.03 -10.39 8.16
CA GLY A 85 4.57 -11.61 7.53
C GLY A 85 3.22 -11.95 8.15
N PRO A 86 2.32 -12.62 7.40
CA PRO A 86 0.97 -12.85 7.89
C PRO A 86 1.03 -13.34 9.33
N ASP A 87 0.34 -12.63 10.24
CA ASP A 87 0.13 -13.05 11.62
C ASP A 87 -0.76 -14.31 11.56
N LYS A 88 -0.17 -15.41 11.11
CA LYS A 88 -0.66 -16.76 11.28
C LYS A 88 0.06 -17.35 12.47
N ARG A 89 -0.01 -16.68 13.63
CA ARG A 89 -0.10 -17.48 14.85
C ARG A 89 -1.56 -17.91 14.94
N PRO A 90 -1.87 -19.22 14.88
CA PRO A 90 -3.24 -19.64 15.11
C PRO A 90 -3.67 -19.07 16.46
N ARG A 91 -4.80 -18.35 16.45
CA ARG A 91 -5.46 -17.92 17.68
C ARG A 91 -5.64 -19.18 18.53
N ALA A 92 -4.83 -19.32 19.58
CA ALA A 92 -4.95 -20.45 20.49
C ALA A 92 -6.40 -20.44 21.00
N LYS A 93 -7.14 -21.51 20.69
CA LYS A 93 -8.47 -21.72 21.23
C LYS A 93 -8.34 -21.69 22.75
N LYS A 94 -8.87 -20.66 23.39
CA LYS A 94 -9.12 -20.69 24.83
C LYS A 94 -10.37 -21.54 24.99
N GLY A 95 -10.18 -22.80 25.33
CA GLY A 95 -11.26 -23.71 25.69
C GLY A 95 -11.98 -23.20 26.93
N SER A 96 -13.29 -23.38 26.93
CA SER A 96 -14.15 -23.41 28.12
C SER A 96 -15.12 -24.55 27.89
#